data_AF-A0A3B8WBM6-F1
#
_entry.id   AF-A0A3B8WBM6-F1
#
_cell.length_a   1.000
_cell.length_b   1.000
_cell.length_c   1.000
_cell.angle_alpha   90.00
_cell.angle_beta   90.00
_cell.angle_gamma   90.00
#
_symmetry.space_group_name_H-M   'P 1'
#
loop_
_entity.id
_entity.type
_entity.pdbx_description
1 polymer ?
#
loop_
_entity_poly.entity_id
_entity_poly.type
_entity_poly.pdbx_seq_one_letter_code
_entity_poly.pdbx_strand_id
1 'polypeptide(L)'
;ELCEFIETVAAAGCKTFIVHARIAVLEGLSPKENRDIPPLKYDWVYRLKQAYPHLEIIINGGIKTFEDCHEHLAHTDGVMLGREAY
;
A
#
# COMPACT_ATOMS: atom_id res chain seq x y z
N GLU A 1 -9.70 12.97 -0.82
CA GLU A 1 -9.22 12.06 0.24
C GLU A 1 -7.89 11.37 -0.08
N LEU A 2 -7.80 10.14 -0.62
CA LEU A 2 -6.48 9.47 -0.76
C LEU A 2 -5.52 10.20 -1.73
N CYS A 3 -5.99 10.54 -2.93
CA CYS A 3 -5.20 11.32 -3.90
C CYS A 3 -4.77 12.68 -3.36
N GLU A 4 -5.70 13.39 -2.71
CA GLU A 4 -5.45 14.69 -2.08
C GLU A 4 -4.40 14.61 -0.96
N PHE A 5 -4.41 13.54 -0.16
CA PHE A 5 -3.37 13.26 0.83
C PHE A 5 -2.01 13.06 0.16
N ILE A 6 -1.94 12.24 -0.89
CA ILE A 6 -0.71 12.02 -1.65
C ILE A 6 -0.17 13.33 -2.23
N GLU A 7 -1.03 14.15 -2.84
CA GLU A 7 -0.66 15.44 -3.42
C GLU A 7 -0.13 16.42 -2.37
N THR A 8 -0.82 16.53 -1.23
CA THR A 8 -0.42 17.40 -0.13
C THR A 8 0.96 17.01 0.40
N VAL A 9 1.18 15.72 0.65
CA VAL A 9 2.46 15.23 1.20
C VAL A 9 3.58 15.27 0.16
N ALA A 10 3.27 15.02 -1.12
CA ALA A 10 4.23 15.14 -2.22
C ALA A 10 4.67 16.60 -2.45
N ALA A 11 3.74 17.56 -2.31
CA ALA A 11 4.04 18.99 -2.37
C ALA A 11 4.99 19.44 -1.26
N ALA A 12 4.98 18.77 -0.11
CA ALA A 12 5.96 18.98 0.97
C ALA A 12 7.34 18.36 0.69
N GLY A 13 7.54 17.72 -0.46
CA GLY A 13 8.81 17.15 -0.90
C GLY A 13 8.93 15.63 -0.79
N CYS A 14 7.90 14.94 -0.29
CA CYS A 14 7.90 13.48 -0.25
C CYS A 14 7.92 12.88 -1.65
N LYS A 15 8.77 11.86 -1.87
CA LYS A 15 8.91 11.17 -3.16
C LYS A 15 8.52 9.70 -3.12
N THR A 16 8.55 9.09 -1.93
CA THR A 16 8.29 7.66 -1.74
C THR A 16 7.11 7.47 -0.81
N PHE A 17 6.16 6.65 -1.25
CA PHE A 17 4.98 6.28 -0.48
C PHE A 17 4.90 4.76 -0.36
N ILE A 18 4.97 4.27 0.87
CA ILE A 18 4.70 2.88 1.19
C ILE A 18 3.23 2.78 1.59
N VAL A 19 2.41 2.12 0.77
CA VAL A 19 0.97 2.07 0.95
C VAL A 19 0.56 0.67 1.40
N HIS A 20 0.08 0.56 2.63
CA HIS A 20 -0.62 -0.64 3.07
C HIS A 20 -1.97 -0.71 2.36
N ALA A 21 -2.21 -1.75 1.57
CA ALA A 21 -3.41 -1.92 0.75
C ALA A 21 -4.67 -2.26 1.56
N ARG A 22 -4.72 -1.90 2.85
CA ARG A 22 -5.85 -2.18 3.76
C ARG A 22 -6.09 -0.94 4.61
N ILE A 23 -7.35 -0.57 4.74
CA ILE A 23 -7.75 0.53 5.62
C ILE A 23 -7.63 0.12 7.09
N ALA A 24 -7.29 1.07 7.94
CA ALA A 24 -7.46 0.92 9.38
C ALA A 24 -8.82 1.50 9.79
N VAL A 25 -9.67 0.68 10.39
CA VAL A 25 -10.92 1.08 11.03
C VAL A 25 -10.62 1.33 12.50
N LEU A 26 -10.71 2.59 12.92
CA LEU A 26 -10.28 3.02 14.26
C LEU A 26 -11.34 2.74 15.34
N GLU A 27 -12.60 2.58 14.94
CA GLU A 27 -13.70 2.31 15.86
C GLU A 27 -14.13 0.85 15.76
N GLY A 28 -14.09 0.14 16.88
CA GLY A 28 -14.60 -1.22 16.99
C GLY A 28 -13.66 -2.35 16.57
N LEU A 29 -12.50 -2.06 15.95
CA LEU A 29 -11.49 -3.08 15.63
C LEU A 29 -10.17 -2.85 16.38
N SER A 30 -9.65 -3.92 16.99
CA SER A 30 -8.29 -3.94 17.54
C SER A 30 -7.22 -3.85 16.45
N PRO A 31 -5.96 -3.54 16.79
CA PRO A 31 -4.87 -3.56 15.82
C PRO A 31 -4.64 -4.92 15.16
N LYS A 32 -4.97 -6.02 15.84
CA LYS A 32 -4.89 -7.37 15.27
C LYS A 32 -6.00 -7.58 14.24
N GLU A 33 -7.23 -7.24 14.59
CA GLU A 33 -8.38 -7.35 13.70
C GLU A 33 -8.24 -6.48 12.46
N ASN A 34 -7.69 -5.27 12.59
CA ASN A 34 -7.37 -4.42 11.45
C ASN A 34 -6.40 -5.04 10.44
N ARG A 35 -5.61 -6.04 10.84
CA ARG A 35 -4.71 -6.76 9.93
C ARG A 35 -5.36 -7.95 9.24
N ASP A 36 -6.59 -8.31 9.58
CA ASP A 36 -7.21 -9.53 9.07
C ASP A 36 -8.65 -9.29 8.54
N ILE A 37 -9.42 -8.36 9.13
CA ILE A 37 -10.85 -8.16 8.83
C ILE A 37 -11.11 -7.29 7.59
N PRO A 38 -10.62 -6.04 7.47
CA PRO A 38 -10.90 -5.27 6.26
C PRO A 38 -10.27 -5.95 5.03
N PRO A 39 -10.91 -5.95 3.85
CA PRO A 39 -10.32 -6.56 2.67
C PRO A 39 -9.09 -5.78 2.19
N LEU A 40 -8.17 -6.48 1.54
CA LEU A 40 -7.07 -5.87 0.81
C LEU A 40 -7.63 -5.24 -0.48
N LYS A 41 -7.04 -4.12 -0.89
CA LYS A 41 -7.45 -3.30 -2.04
C LYS A 41 -6.21 -2.94 -2.88
N TYR A 42 -5.54 -3.95 -3.43
CA TYR A 42 -4.32 -3.76 -4.23
C TYR A 42 -4.52 -2.84 -5.43
N ASP A 43 -5.67 -2.93 -6.10
CA ASP A 43 -6.04 -2.08 -7.23
C ASP A 43 -5.94 -0.58 -6.91
N TRP A 44 -6.16 -0.18 -5.66
CA TRP A 44 -6.03 1.23 -5.27
C TRP A 44 -4.57 1.68 -5.32
N VAL A 45 -3.64 0.84 -4.87
CA VAL A 45 -2.20 1.13 -4.92
C VAL A 45 -1.71 1.14 -6.37
N TYR A 46 -2.20 0.23 -7.21
CA TYR A 46 -1.86 0.22 -8.64
C TYR A 46 -2.35 1.49 -9.34
N ARG A 47 -3.58 1.92 -9.07
CA ARG A 47 -4.13 3.18 -9.61
C ARG A 47 -3.37 4.40 -9.11
N LEU A 48 -2.89 4.40 -7.87
CA LEU A 48 -2.00 5.45 -7.36
C LEU A 48 -0.69 5.50 -8.16
N LYS A 49 -0.04 4.35 -8.41
CA LYS A 49 1.18 4.34 -9.24
C LYS A 49 0.93 4.86 -10.65
N GLN A 50 -0.20 4.49 -11.26
CA GLN A 50 -0.59 4.97 -12.59
C GLN A 50 -0.89 6.48 -12.61
N ALA A 51 -1.55 7.00 -11.56
CA ALA A 51 -1.90 8.42 -11.46
C ALA A 51 -0.68 9.30 -11.17
N TYR A 52 0.30 8.79 -10.42
CA TYR A 52 1.49 9.53 -9.99
C TYR A 52 2.77 8.80 -10.41
N PRO A 53 3.06 8.66 -11.72
CA PRO A 53 4.20 7.86 -12.20
C PRO A 53 5.56 8.43 -11.78
N HIS A 54 5.60 9.71 -11.39
CA HIS A 54 6.80 10.40 -10.91
C HIS A 54 7.11 10.19 -9.41
N LEU A 55 6.21 9.53 -8.67
CA LEU A 55 6.42 9.11 -7.28
C LEU A 55 6.82 7.64 -7.24
N GLU A 56 7.61 7.27 -6.25
CA GLU A 56 7.90 5.88 -5.91
C GLU A 56 6.76 5.35 -5.02
N ILE A 57 6.02 4.37 -5.53
CA ILE A 57 4.89 3.75 -4.82
C ILE A 57 5.23 2.29 -4.54
N ILE A 58 5.33 1.95 -3.26
CA ILE A 58 5.67 0.62 -2.75
C ILE A 58 4.42 0.01 -2.10
N ILE A 59 4.03 -1.18 -2.54
CA ILE A 59 2.83 -1.85 -2.00
C ILE A 59 3.15 -2.71 -0.77
N ASN A 60 2.22 -2.74 0.17
CA ASN A 60 2.31 -3.54 1.38
C ASN A 60 0.96 -4.19 1.75
N GLY A 61 1.04 -5.30 2.48
CA GLY A 61 -0.10 -5.94 3.15
C GLY A 61 -0.52 -7.25 2.47
N GLY A 62 -0.50 -8.36 3.21
CA GLY A 62 -1.04 -9.65 2.75
C GLY A 62 -0.21 -10.41 1.69
N ILE A 63 0.98 -9.92 1.36
CA ILE A 63 1.91 -10.51 0.38
C ILE A 63 2.73 -11.58 1.10
N LYS A 64 2.70 -12.83 0.62
CA LYS A 64 3.26 -13.99 1.33
C LYS A 64 4.29 -14.77 0.55
N THR A 65 4.17 -14.77 -0.77
CA THR A 65 4.99 -15.61 -1.64
C THR A 65 5.87 -14.75 -2.56
N PHE A 66 6.91 -15.37 -3.14
CA PHE A 66 7.69 -14.71 -4.18
C PHE A 66 6.85 -14.46 -5.43
N GLU A 67 5.92 -15.35 -5.74
CA GLU A 67 4.95 -15.20 -6.81
C GLU A 67 4.09 -13.95 -6.60
N ASP A 68 3.55 -13.74 -5.39
CA ASP A 68 2.81 -12.51 -5.05
C ASP A 68 3.70 -11.28 -5.25
N CYS A 69 4.97 -11.35 -4.83
CA CYS A 69 5.91 -10.24 -4.99
C CYS A 69 6.09 -9.90 -6.48
N HIS A 70 6.30 -10.90 -7.32
CA HIS A 70 6.46 -10.71 -8.76
C HIS A 70 5.19 -10.15 -9.42
N GLU A 71 4.01 -10.61 -9.01
CA GLU A 71 2.73 -10.06 -9.49
C GLU A 71 2.62 -8.56 -9.16
N HIS A 72 2.90 -8.19 -7.91
CA HIS A 72 2.82 -6.80 -7.45
C HIS A 72 3.89 -5.89 -8.06
N LEU A 73 5.10 -6.40 -8.30
CA LEU A 73 6.19 -5.67 -8.97
C LEU A 73 5.90 -5.38 -10.45
N ALA A 74 4.95 -6.08 -11.07
CA ALA A 74 4.48 -5.73 -12.42
C ALA A 74 3.68 -4.40 -12.45
N HIS A 75 3.22 -3.92 -11.29
CA HIS A 75 2.31 -2.77 -11.18
C HIS A 75 2.84 -1.63 -10.30
N THR A 76 3.88 -1.87 -9.49
CA THR A 76 4.40 -0.93 -8.49
C THR A 76 5.92 -0.92 -8.49
N ASP A 77 6.54 0.10 -7.89
CA ASP A 77 8.01 0.24 -7.89
C ASP A 77 8.68 -0.68 -6.86
N GLY A 78 7.93 -1.21 -5.90
CA GLY A 78 8.46 -2.07 -4.87
C GLY A 78 7.39 -2.78 -4.05
N VAL A 79 7.83 -3.79 -3.31
CA VAL A 79 7.01 -4.57 -2.39
C VAL A 79 7.66 -4.55 -1.01
N MET A 80 6.87 -4.24 0.01
CA MET A 80 7.31 -4.35 1.41
C MET A 80 6.69 -5.58 2.06
N LEU A 81 7.53 -6.47 2.59
CA LEU A 81 7.11 -7.62 3.39
C LEU A 81 7.13 -7.28 4.89
N GLY A 82 6.09 -7.71 5.60
CA GLY A 82 5.94 -7.51 7.04
C GLY A 82 6.09 -8.83 7.80
N ARG A 83 4.97 -9.38 8.27
CA ARG A 83 4.91 -10.61 9.09
C ARG A 83 5.60 -11.82 8.44
N GLU A 84 5.49 -11.95 7.13
CA GLU A 84 5.97 -13.13 6.38
C GLU A 84 7.50 -13.16 6.20
N ALA A 85 8.21 -12.09 6.60
CA ALA A 85 9.66 -12.06 6.59
C ALA A 85 10.30 -12.70 7.85
N TYR A 86 9.50 -12.99 8.89
CA TYR A 86 9.91 -13.58 10.16
C TYR A 86 9.48 -15.04 10.25
#